data_AF-A0A6G5RLN4-F1
#
_entry.id   AF-A0A6G5RLN4-F1
#
_cell.length_a   1.000
_cell.length_b   1.000
_cell.length_c   1.000
_cell.angle_alpha   90.00
_cell.angle_beta   90.00
_cell.angle_gamma   90.00
#
_symmetry.space_group_name_H-M   'P 1'
#
loop_
_entity.id
_entity.type
_entity.pdbx_description
1 polymer ?
#
loop_
_entity_poly.entity_id
_entity_poly.type
_entity_poly.pdbx_seq_one_letter_code
_entity_poly.pdbx_strand_id
1 'polypeptide(L)'
;MTDSRHALIIANDRYADQGLKKLRAPAQDAAALERVLRDPQIGDFEVEVVHNASADLMRRRIQAFFNDRRRADTLLLHFSCHGLKSESGELYFAASDTEPPLLAATAVASQFVRGCMAGTRAGRSVLFLDCCYGGAFSRGSASVRASGEVHVLESFPKDEPVSGRGWAVITASDSMEYSFEGNELAENSAPRPSVFTHAVVEGLETGEADLDADGNVSLDDLYEYVYRHVREQNPHQTPKKAAELQGELHLAHSRRGRIKIVAIPSPPALQAALTSDEVLTRQGAVLELHKRLRHTELPVAEGARQHLEEVARNDIQQIADLASEALSEIRLAPSPDHLDFGRVPRSSTPRKRSVTMHGPPLARHCVVQPKQPWLRVDPARSGLEVHVDTAAAGHLSGDIVLKGVADESVIHVEAEVTPANEAGRTEPGPDASNDSTNPKPRSEDKRDTVVIEPSRVPPRPEKPPLTTAHRKRPDQSSPSRRAPALAGAALALAVTAVATLVLAIQRGVVAVVERGDAGMHGNVEDNIREHAALTPLIVCLITGAVALVVGAFARHDLGTRGEHNTRRAVSGTHTLTSVAKGLAIPALVLAVLAGIAYLVGSSEW
;
A
#
# COMPACT_ATOMS: atom_id res chain seq x y z
N MET A 1 10.77 -20.89 20.71
CA MET A 1 11.83 -19.90 20.98
C MET A 1 11.50 -18.69 20.13
N THR A 2 11.68 -17.47 20.63
CA THR A 2 11.30 -16.25 19.90
C THR A 2 12.46 -15.74 19.06
N ASP A 3 12.24 -15.66 17.75
CA ASP A 3 13.10 -14.91 16.82
C ASP A 3 13.09 -13.44 17.26
N SER A 4 14.25 -12.76 17.25
CA SER A 4 14.33 -11.34 17.63
C SER A 4 14.88 -10.49 16.49
N ARG A 5 14.31 -9.30 16.28
CA ARG A 5 14.62 -8.42 15.15
C ARG A 5 15.26 -7.15 15.69
N HIS A 6 16.48 -6.84 15.26
CA HIS A 6 17.25 -5.70 15.74
C HIS A 6 17.58 -4.76 14.57
N ALA A 7 17.37 -3.47 14.75
CA ALA A 7 17.73 -2.46 13.76
C ALA A 7 18.66 -1.40 14.36
N LEU A 8 19.71 -1.02 13.62
CA LEU A 8 20.59 0.09 13.95
C LEU A 8 20.57 1.09 12.78
N ILE A 9 20.15 2.32 13.06
CA ILE A 9 20.10 3.42 12.08
C ILE A 9 21.22 4.41 12.43
N ILE A 10 22.16 4.62 11.53
CA ILE A 10 23.24 5.59 11.67
C ILE A 10 23.00 6.74 10.69
N ALA A 11 22.80 7.95 11.21
CA ALA A 11 22.47 9.13 10.43
C ALA A 11 23.38 10.31 10.79
N ASN A 12 24.23 10.73 9.86
CA ASN A 12 25.14 11.87 10.05
C ASN A 12 24.79 12.99 9.06
N ASP A 13 24.24 14.08 9.59
CA ASP A 13 23.88 15.28 8.81
C ASP A 13 24.87 16.44 8.97
N ARG A 14 25.65 16.47 10.05
CA ARG A 14 26.65 17.50 10.36
C ARG A 14 28.04 16.90 10.44
N TYR A 15 28.99 17.64 9.88
CA TYR A 15 30.40 17.30 9.81
C TYR A 15 31.21 18.49 10.33
N ALA A 16 32.30 18.22 11.06
CA ALA A 16 33.21 19.27 11.54
C ALA A 16 34.04 19.87 10.38
N ASP A 17 34.48 19.02 9.45
CA ASP A 17 35.21 19.41 8.26
C ASP A 17 34.32 20.17 7.26
N GLN A 18 34.76 21.36 6.86
CA GLN A 18 34.01 22.26 5.98
C GLN A 18 33.94 21.80 4.51
N GLY A 19 34.75 20.81 4.11
CA GLY A 19 34.65 20.15 2.81
C GLY A 19 33.46 19.18 2.73
N LEU A 20 33.00 18.64 3.85
CA LEU A 20 31.82 17.77 3.90
C LEU A 20 30.55 18.61 4.05
N LYS A 21 29.79 18.71 2.95
CA LYS A 21 28.50 19.44 2.95
C LYS A 21 27.54 18.85 3.99
N LYS A 22 26.87 19.72 4.75
CA LYS A 22 25.77 19.35 5.63
C LYS A 22 24.63 18.72 4.82
N LEU A 23 24.20 17.52 5.18
CA LEU A 23 23.03 16.86 4.59
C LEU A 23 21.75 17.40 5.22
N ARG A 24 20.62 17.38 4.48
CA ARG A 24 19.32 17.89 4.98
C ARG A 24 18.36 16.79 5.44
N ALA A 25 18.43 15.63 4.80
CA ALA A 25 17.48 14.53 4.96
C ALA A 25 17.75 13.55 6.15
N PRO A 26 19.01 13.18 6.50
CA PRO A 26 19.27 12.02 7.38
C PRO A 26 18.53 11.99 8.72
N ALA A 27 18.33 13.14 9.38
CA ALA A 27 17.58 13.19 10.64
C ALA A 27 16.09 12.87 10.48
N GLN A 28 15.47 13.34 9.39
CA GLN A 28 14.05 13.10 9.12
C GLN A 28 13.83 11.68 8.60
N ASP A 29 14.71 11.23 7.71
CA ASP A 29 14.71 9.89 7.15
C ASP A 29 14.92 8.83 8.24
N ALA A 30 15.86 9.05 9.17
CA ALA A 30 16.07 8.16 10.31
C ALA A 30 14.85 8.07 11.23
N ALA A 31 14.19 9.19 11.53
CA ALA A 31 12.98 9.19 12.36
C ALA A 31 11.79 8.53 11.66
N ALA A 32 11.67 8.71 10.35
CA ALA A 32 10.63 8.08 9.54
C ALA A 32 10.85 6.55 9.41
N LEU A 33 12.11 6.13 9.22
CA LEU A 33 12.52 4.74 9.17
C LEU A 33 12.40 4.03 10.53
N GLU A 34 12.83 4.69 11.62
CA GLU A 34 12.64 4.18 12.98
C GLU A 34 11.16 3.86 13.24
N ARG A 35 10.26 4.78 12.89
CA ARG A 35 8.82 4.62 13.11
C ARG A 35 8.24 3.39 12.41
N VAL A 36 8.57 3.14 11.14
CA VAL A 36 8.04 1.97 10.41
C VAL A 36 8.73 0.67 10.84
N LEU A 37 10.02 0.71 11.17
CA LEU A 37 10.73 -0.47 11.67
C LEU A 37 10.28 -0.86 13.10
N ARG A 38 9.96 0.10 13.96
CA ARG A 38 9.52 -0.14 15.35
C ARG A 38 8.04 -0.54 15.46
N ASP A 39 7.20 -0.24 14.46
CA ASP A 39 5.77 -0.57 14.49
C ASP A 39 5.56 -2.10 14.48
N PRO A 40 4.94 -2.71 15.51
CA PRO A 40 4.75 -4.17 15.59
C PRO A 40 3.82 -4.75 14.50
N GLN A 41 3.12 -3.91 13.74
CA GLN A 41 2.30 -4.32 12.60
C GLN A 41 3.01 -4.13 11.24
N ILE A 42 4.24 -3.64 11.26
CA ILE A 42 5.08 -3.45 10.07
C ILE A 42 6.45 -4.11 10.33
N GLY A 43 7.36 -3.44 11.03
CA GLY A 43 8.72 -3.92 11.21
C GLY A 43 8.97 -4.79 12.44
N ASP A 44 8.29 -4.58 13.57
CA ASP A 44 8.55 -5.31 14.83
C ASP A 44 10.06 -5.42 15.21
N PHE A 45 10.84 -4.37 14.92
CA PHE A 45 12.26 -4.29 15.27
C PHE A 45 12.49 -3.55 16.60
N GLU A 46 13.41 -4.07 17.41
CA GLU A 46 14.12 -3.27 18.42
C GLU A 46 15.09 -2.31 17.69
N VAL A 47 14.67 -1.05 17.52
CA VAL A 47 15.46 -0.02 16.82
C VAL A 47 16.36 0.77 17.78
N GLU A 48 17.63 0.95 17.43
CA GLU A 48 18.56 1.94 17.98
C GLU A 48 18.88 2.99 16.89
N VAL A 49 18.87 4.29 17.24
CA VAL A 49 19.23 5.39 16.33
C VAL A 49 20.46 6.11 16.86
N VAL A 50 21.47 6.28 16.02
CA VAL A 50 22.73 6.95 16.30
C VAL A 50 22.87 8.14 15.35
N HIS A 51 22.75 9.36 15.89
CA HIS A 51 22.74 10.60 15.12
C HIS A 51 24.00 11.44 15.35
N ASN A 52 24.61 11.95 14.27
CA ASN A 52 25.80 12.82 14.30
C ASN A 52 26.93 12.30 15.22
N ALA A 53 27.30 11.03 15.02
CA ALA A 53 28.26 10.33 15.85
C ALA A 53 29.70 10.38 15.31
N SER A 54 30.66 10.39 16.22
CA SER A 54 32.09 10.24 15.93
C SER A 54 32.43 8.82 15.45
N ALA A 55 33.56 8.67 14.75
CA ALA A 55 33.98 7.39 14.20
C ALA A 55 34.21 6.31 15.26
N ASP A 56 34.73 6.67 16.44
CA ASP A 56 34.85 5.76 17.59
C ASP A 56 33.47 5.28 18.09
N LEU A 57 32.51 6.20 18.27
CA LEU A 57 31.17 5.85 18.72
C LEU A 57 30.44 4.98 17.70
N MET A 58 30.53 5.30 16.41
CA MET A 58 29.99 4.48 15.33
C MET A 58 30.57 3.06 15.36
N ARG A 59 31.90 2.90 15.42
CA ARG A 59 32.56 1.58 15.50
C ARG A 59 32.07 0.77 16.70
N ARG A 60 31.97 1.38 17.89
CA ARG A 60 31.45 0.71 19.10
C ARG A 60 30.01 0.24 18.94
N ARG A 61 29.14 1.09 18.39
CA ARG A 61 27.71 0.77 18.19
C ARG A 61 27.52 -0.36 17.18
N ILE A 62 28.21 -0.28 16.04
CA ILE A 62 28.20 -1.35 15.01
C ILE A 62 28.71 -2.67 15.60
N GLN A 63 29.83 -2.66 16.32
CA GLN A 63 30.39 -3.87 16.93
C GLN A 63 29.45 -4.49 17.97
N ALA A 64 28.80 -3.68 18.81
CA ALA A 64 27.83 -4.14 19.80
C ALA A 64 26.54 -4.67 19.15
N PHE A 65 26.09 -4.06 18.05
CA PHE A 65 24.92 -4.48 17.30
C PHE A 65 25.06 -5.87 16.66
N PHE A 66 26.25 -6.22 16.18
CA PHE A 66 26.52 -7.56 15.64
C PHE A 66 26.91 -8.61 16.69
N ASN A 67 27.26 -8.20 17.92
CA ASN A 67 27.67 -9.12 19.00
C ASN A 67 26.49 -9.78 19.73
N ASP A 68 26.74 -10.88 20.43
CA ASP A 68 25.77 -11.57 21.34
C ASP A 68 24.43 -12.00 20.71
N ARG A 69 24.38 -12.10 19.36
CA ARG A 69 23.19 -12.53 18.62
C ARG A 69 23.02 -14.06 18.57
N ARG A 70 21.84 -14.49 18.13
CA ARG A 70 21.38 -15.88 18.01
C ARG A 70 21.03 -16.20 16.56
N ARG A 71 21.10 -17.48 16.17
CA ARG A 71 20.80 -17.91 14.78
C ARG A 71 19.40 -17.55 14.27
N ALA A 72 18.43 -17.38 15.16
CA ALA A 72 17.08 -16.95 14.81
C ALA A 72 16.99 -15.45 14.49
N ASP A 73 17.95 -14.65 14.95
CA ASP A 73 17.85 -13.20 14.89
C ASP A 73 18.01 -12.65 13.48
N THR A 74 17.28 -11.57 13.20
CA THR A 74 17.39 -10.77 11.97
C THR A 74 17.93 -9.39 12.31
N LEU A 75 19.00 -8.98 11.65
CA LEU A 75 19.65 -7.69 11.86
C LEU A 75 19.43 -6.78 10.63
N LEU A 76 19.11 -5.51 10.86
CA LEU A 76 19.05 -4.46 9.84
C LEU A 76 19.96 -3.29 10.24
N LEU A 77 20.97 -2.99 9.46
CA LEU A 77 21.83 -1.81 9.61
C LEU A 77 21.55 -0.83 8.48
N HIS A 78 21.25 0.43 8.81
CA HIS A 78 21.04 1.51 7.84
C HIS A 78 22.09 2.60 8.05
N PHE A 79 22.71 3.06 6.96
CA PHE A 79 23.57 4.23 6.93
C PHE A 79 22.95 5.33 6.08
N SER A 80 22.84 6.53 6.64
CA SER A 80 22.54 7.77 5.92
C SER A 80 23.63 8.82 6.25
N CYS A 81 24.69 8.81 5.45
CA CYS A 81 25.88 9.66 5.62
C CYS A 81 26.64 9.80 4.29
N HIS A 82 27.72 10.60 4.25
CA HIS A 82 28.60 10.60 3.06
C HIS A 82 29.33 9.26 2.92
N GLY A 83 29.39 8.74 1.68
CA GLY A 83 30.27 7.63 1.29
C GLY A 83 31.53 8.17 0.64
N LEU A 84 32.68 7.98 1.27
CA LEU A 84 33.98 8.49 0.81
C LEU A 84 34.85 7.32 0.34
N LYS A 85 35.64 7.54 -0.72
CA LYS A 85 36.63 6.56 -1.20
C LYS A 85 38.05 7.04 -0.94
N SER A 86 38.94 6.12 -0.54
CA SER A 86 40.39 6.36 -0.53
C SER A 86 40.98 6.34 -1.94
N GLU A 87 42.25 6.73 -2.08
CA GLU A 87 43.02 6.53 -3.32
C GLU A 87 43.16 5.05 -3.72
N SER A 88 43.13 4.13 -2.75
CA SER A 88 43.10 2.67 -2.98
C SER A 88 41.72 2.14 -3.41
N GLY A 89 40.70 2.99 -3.49
CA GLY A 89 39.33 2.63 -3.88
C GLY A 89 38.47 2.03 -2.75
N GLU A 90 39.01 1.92 -1.53
CA GLU A 90 38.29 1.44 -0.35
C GLU A 90 37.17 2.41 0.06
N LEU A 91 36.01 1.87 0.43
CA LEU A 91 34.85 2.65 0.88
C LEU A 91 34.90 2.91 2.40
N TYR A 92 34.64 4.16 2.77
CA TYR A 92 34.51 4.66 4.13
C TYR A 92 33.16 5.37 4.33
N PHE A 93 32.50 5.12 5.45
CA PHE A 93 31.31 5.84 5.90
C PHE A 93 31.73 7.02 6.79
N ALA A 94 31.30 8.23 6.41
CA ALA A 94 31.70 9.45 7.11
C ALA A 94 31.02 9.58 8.49
N ALA A 95 31.84 9.81 9.50
CA ALA A 95 31.46 10.21 10.85
C ALA A 95 31.40 11.73 10.98
N SER A 96 30.79 12.25 12.05
CA SER A 96 30.70 13.71 12.30
C SER A 96 32.08 14.38 12.44
N ASP A 97 33.09 13.61 12.83
CA ASP A 97 34.50 13.99 13.02
C ASP A 97 35.41 13.54 11.86
N THR A 98 34.86 13.13 10.71
CA THR A 98 35.67 12.73 9.56
C THR A 98 36.42 13.90 8.94
N GLU A 99 37.74 13.75 8.87
CA GLU A 99 38.66 14.58 8.11
C GLU A 99 39.02 13.83 6.80
N PRO A 100 38.67 14.33 5.61
CA PRO A 100 38.94 13.65 4.34
C PRO A 100 40.41 13.23 4.09
N PRO A 101 41.45 13.96 4.56
CA PRO A 101 42.84 13.49 4.46
C PRO A 101 43.19 12.30 5.37
N LEU A 102 42.35 11.96 6.36
CA LEU A 102 42.62 10.99 7.41
C LEU A 102 41.53 9.91 7.53
N LEU A 103 40.91 9.48 6.41
CA LEU A 103 39.78 8.54 6.38
C LEU A 103 39.99 7.29 7.25
N ALA A 104 41.17 6.66 7.18
CA ALA A 104 41.49 5.45 7.94
C ALA A 104 41.37 5.63 9.47
N ALA A 105 41.65 6.84 9.97
CA ALA A 105 41.55 7.18 11.39
C ALA A 105 40.15 7.72 11.76
N THR A 106 39.60 8.62 10.93
CA THR A 106 38.44 9.47 11.27
C THR A 106 37.13 9.07 10.58
N ALA A 107 37.09 7.99 9.78
CA ALA A 107 35.89 7.44 9.17
C ALA A 107 35.77 5.92 9.42
N VAL A 108 34.61 5.33 9.12
CA VAL A 108 34.38 3.89 9.34
C VAL A 108 34.52 3.11 8.04
N ALA A 109 35.60 2.33 7.90
CA ALA A 109 35.82 1.48 6.74
C ALA A 109 34.70 0.45 6.52
N SER A 110 34.28 0.23 5.28
CA SER A 110 33.31 -0.82 4.92
C SER A 110 33.78 -2.22 5.34
N GLN A 111 35.10 -2.46 5.27
CA GLN A 111 35.73 -3.71 5.72
C GLN A 111 35.51 -3.98 7.22
N PHE A 112 35.47 -2.94 8.07
CA PHE A 112 35.16 -3.10 9.49
C PHE A 112 33.70 -3.56 9.70
N VAL A 113 32.75 -2.94 8.99
CA VAL A 113 31.34 -3.32 9.03
C VAL A 113 31.16 -4.76 8.54
N ARG A 114 31.83 -5.12 7.44
CA ARG A 114 31.87 -6.51 6.93
C ARG A 114 32.46 -7.51 7.92
N GLY A 115 33.53 -7.15 8.63
CA GLY A 115 34.11 -7.98 9.68
C GLY A 115 33.10 -8.26 10.81
N CYS A 116 32.33 -7.23 11.21
CA CYS A 116 31.25 -7.38 12.18
C CYS A 116 30.13 -8.30 11.66
N MET A 117 29.70 -8.11 10.41
CA MET A 117 28.70 -8.98 9.75
C MET A 117 29.16 -10.44 9.65
N ALA A 118 30.40 -10.70 9.23
CA ALA A 118 30.94 -12.05 9.14
C ALA A 118 31.10 -12.72 10.53
N GLY A 119 31.45 -11.94 11.55
CA GLY A 119 31.59 -12.39 12.93
C GLY A 119 30.26 -12.69 13.65
N THR A 120 29.13 -12.18 13.15
CA THR A 120 27.85 -12.33 13.85
C THR A 120 27.36 -13.79 13.92
N ARG A 121 26.49 -14.05 14.89
CA ARG A 121 25.76 -15.32 15.04
C ARG A 121 24.30 -15.24 14.57
N ALA A 122 23.83 -14.05 14.18
CA ALA A 122 22.54 -13.86 13.53
C ALA A 122 22.41 -14.72 12.27
N GLY A 123 21.20 -15.22 11.99
CA GLY A 123 20.95 -16.00 10.78
C GLY A 123 20.85 -15.11 9.53
N ARG A 124 20.35 -13.88 9.70
CA ARG A 124 20.09 -12.93 8.61
C ARG A 124 20.65 -11.55 8.97
N SER A 125 21.39 -10.92 8.06
CA SER A 125 21.90 -9.55 8.23
C SER A 125 21.67 -8.72 6.97
N VAL A 126 21.01 -7.57 7.12
CA VAL A 126 20.60 -6.68 6.01
C VAL A 126 21.27 -5.34 6.20
N LEU A 127 21.81 -4.78 5.13
CA LEU A 127 22.50 -3.50 5.11
C LEU A 127 21.86 -2.58 4.07
N PHE A 128 21.35 -1.44 4.50
CA PHE A 128 20.85 -0.38 3.62
C PHE A 128 21.84 0.78 3.60
N LEU A 129 22.33 1.12 2.40
CA LEU A 129 23.33 2.17 2.18
C LEU A 129 22.72 3.35 1.42
N ASP A 130 22.15 4.28 2.18
CA ASP A 130 21.66 5.58 1.72
C ASP A 130 22.78 6.63 1.76
N CYS A 131 23.89 6.28 1.11
CA CYS A 131 25.10 7.10 1.08
C CYS A 131 25.28 7.72 -0.30
N CYS A 132 25.36 9.05 -0.38
CA CYS A 132 25.85 9.72 -1.57
C CYS A 132 27.35 9.42 -1.74
N TYR A 133 27.73 8.78 -2.84
CA TYR A 133 29.14 8.53 -3.19
C TYR A 133 29.73 9.78 -3.87
N GLY A 134 29.90 10.85 -3.09
CA GLY A 134 30.57 12.05 -3.54
C GLY A 134 32.07 11.81 -3.68
N GLY A 135 32.58 11.85 -4.91
CA GLY A 135 34.02 11.75 -5.16
C GLY A 135 34.81 12.81 -4.39
N ALA A 136 35.70 12.38 -3.50
CA ALA A 136 36.40 13.27 -2.60
C ALA A 136 37.41 14.18 -3.35
N PHE A 137 37.22 15.48 -3.17
CA PHE A 137 38.08 16.62 -3.52
C PHE A 137 39.49 16.34 -4.08
N SER A 138 39.66 16.54 -5.39
CA SER A 138 40.95 16.98 -5.94
C SER A 138 41.12 18.50 -5.77
N ARG A 139 41.64 18.95 -4.61
CA ARG A 139 42.11 20.34 -4.47
C ARG A 139 43.47 20.49 -5.15
N GLY A 140 43.47 20.94 -6.41
CA GLY A 140 44.66 21.57 -7.02
C GLY A 140 45.49 20.74 -8.01
N SER A 141 45.01 19.60 -8.52
CA SER A 141 45.66 18.92 -9.65
C SER A 141 44.67 18.57 -10.75
N ALA A 142 44.91 19.10 -11.95
CA ALA A 142 44.18 18.78 -13.17
C ALA A 142 44.71 17.51 -13.85
N SER A 143 44.88 16.41 -13.10
CA SER A 143 45.17 15.08 -13.67
C SER A 143 45.08 13.93 -12.67
N VAL A 144 43.87 13.55 -12.25
CA VAL A 144 43.58 12.16 -11.85
C VAL A 144 42.31 11.70 -12.56
N ARG A 145 42.48 11.15 -13.77
CA ARG A 145 41.49 10.22 -14.34
C ARG A 145 41.64 8.90 -13.58
N ALA A 146 40.99 8.78 -12.42
CA ALA A 146 40.88 7.50 -11.73
C ALA A 146 40.04 6.56 -12.62
N SER A 147 40.73 5.66 -13.31
CA SER A 147 40.13 4.69 -14.22
C SER A 147 39.42 3.58 -13.45
N GLY A 148 38.12 3.39 -13.70
CA GLY A 148 37.35 2.24 -13.22
C GLY A 148 36.07 2.65 -12.50
N GLU A 149 34.92 2.21 -13.04
CA GLU A 149 33.69 2.08 -12.26
C GLU A 149 33.93 0.97 -11.22
N VAL A 150 34.13 1.36 -9.96
CA VAL A 150 34.23 0.40 -8.84
C VAL A 150 32.90 0.40 -8.10
N HIS A 151 32.13 -0.68 -8.26
CA HIS A 151 30.81 -0.79 -7.67
C HIS A 151 30.91 -0.99 -6.16
N VAL A 152 30.02 -0.34 -5.40
CA VAL A 152 29.94 -0.47 -3.94
C VAL A 152 29.78 -1.94 -3.52
N LEU A 153 29.07 -2.72 -4.32
CA LEU A 153 28.82 -4.14 -4.09
C LEU A 153 30.08 -5.01 -4.28
N GLU A 154 31.09 -4.58 -5.04
CA GLU A 154 32.38 -5.31 -5.16
C GLU A 154 33.19 -5.24 -3.85
N SER A 155 32.90 -4.26 -3.00
CA SER A 155 33.43 -4.25 -1.63
C SER A 155 32.86 -5.38 -0.76
N PHE A 156 31.86 -6.15 -1.23
CA PHE A 156 31.22 -7.29 -0.55
C PHE A 156 31.33 -8.55 -1.45
N PRO A 157 32.38 -9.39 -1.29
CA PRO A 157 32.63 -10.56 -2.13
C PRO A 157 31.64 -11.70 -1.88
N LYS A 158 31.54 -12.59 -2.87
CA LYS A 158 30.63 -13.73 -2.95
C LYS A 158 31.30 -15.04 -2.46
N ASP A 159 31.92 -15.01 -1.28
CA ASP A 159 32.59 -16.19 -0.72
C ASP A 159 31.54 -17.16 -0.16
N GLU A 160 31.56 -18.42 -0.62
CA GLU A 160 30.58 -19.47 -0.28
C GLU A 160 30.24 -19.52 1.23
N PRO A 161 28.94 -19.59 1.60
CA PRO A 161 28.52 -19.27 2.94
C PRO A 161 28.69 -20.46 3.89
N VAL A 162 29.08 -20.16 5.13
CA VAL A 162 28.99 -21.16 6.21
C VAL A 162 27.50 -21.44 6.47
N SER A 163 27.06 -22.63 6.04
CA SER A 163 25.67 -23.11 6.02
C SER A 163 24.78 -22.59 7.17
N GLY A 164 23.60 -22.08 6.80
CA GLY A 164 22.62 -21.51 7.75
C GLY A 164 22.91 -20.06 8.18
N ARG A 165 23.54 -19.27 7.32
CA ARG A 165 23.68 -17.81 7.43
C ARG A 165 23.36 -17.16 6.08
N GLY A 166 22.91 -15.92 6.09
CA GLY A 166 22.77 -15.13 4.89
C GLY A 166 22.78 -13.62 5.12
N TRP A 167 23.15 -12.88 4.08
CA TRP A 167 23.26 -11.42 4.10
C TRP A 167 22.64 -10.77 2.86
N ALA A 168 22.30 -9.49 3.00
CA ALA A 168 21.89 -8.64 1.89
C ALA A 168 22.40 -7.21 2.06
N VAL A 169 22.75 -6.57 0.94
CA VAL A 169 23.10 -5.16 0.84
C VAL A 169 22.22 -4.54 -0.23
N ILE A 170 21.48 -3.48 0.10
CA ILE A 170 20.79 -2.61 -0.86
C ILE A 170 21.46 -1.23 -0.82
N THR A 171 21.82 -0.68 -1.98
CA THR A 171 22.43 0.65 -2.11
C THR A 171 21.48 1.62 -2.81
N ALA A 172 21.50 2.88 -2.39
CA ALA A 172 20.66 3.93 -2.96
C ALA A 172 21.04 4.35 -4.39
N SER A 173 22.30 4.16 -4.81
CA SER A 173 22.76 4.32 -6.19
C SER A 173 23.92 3.35 -6.49
N ASP A 174 24.38 3.30 -7.74
CA ASP A 174 25.36 2.33 -8.24
C ASP A 174 26.78 2.85 -8.46
N SER A 175 26.91 4.16 -8.63
CA SER A 175 28.11 4.86 -9.07
C SER A 175 28.22 6.23 -8.38
N MET A 176 29.36 6.91 -8.55
CA MET A 176 29.56 8.29 -8.08
C MET A 176 28.83 9.29 -8.99
N GLU A 177 27.51 9.22 -9.02
CA GLU A 177 26.70 10.28 -9.61
C GLU A 177 26.86 11.54 -8.77
N TYR A 178 27.31 12.63 -9.40
CA TYR A 178 27.38 13.95 -8.78
C TYR A 178 26.00 14.30 -8.23
N SER A 179 25.84 14.24 -6.90
CA SER A 179 24.64 14.70 -6.21
C SER A 179 24.56 16.23 -6.30
N PHE A 180 24.12 16.71 -7.46
CA PHE A 180 23.52 18.02 -7.58
C PHE A 180 22.21 18.00 -6.79
N GLU A 181 22.31 18.21 -5.48
CA GLU A 181 21.28 18.99 -4.80
C GLU A 181 21.18 20.30 -5.59
N GLY A 182 20.09 20.43 -6.35
CA GLY A 182 19.92 21.51 -7.32
C GLY A 182 20.12 22.87 -6.67
N ASN A 183 20.80 23.77 -7.38
CA ASN A 183 21.28 25.05 -6.86
C ASN A 183 20.15 26.11 -6.76
N GLU A 184 18.94 25.70 -6.38
CA GLU A 184 17.78 26.56 -6.15
C GLU A 184 17.59 26.80 -4.65
N LEU A 185 18.21 27.89 -4.19
CA LEU A 185 18.03 28.47 -2.87
C LEU A 185 16.60 28.98 -2.66
N ALA A 186 15.73 28.14 -2.12
CA ALA A 186 14.61 28.57 -1.30
C ALA A 186 14.93 28.24 0.17
N GLU A 187 15.42 29.23 0.92
CA GLU A 187 15.84 29.07 2.33
C GLU A 187 14.68 28.70 3.29
N ASN A 188 13.44 28.72 2.80
CA ASN A 188 12.21 28.49 3.56
C ASN A 188 11.45 27.20 3.19
N SER A 189 12.02 26.31 2.37
CA SER A 189 11.41 25.01 2.08
C SER A 189 11.84 23.94 3.09
N ALA A 190 10.89 23.11 3.54
CA ALA A 190 11.17 21.97 4.40
C ALA A 190 12.22 21.03 3.75
N PRO A 191 13.06 20.33 4.55
CA PRO A 191 14.00 19.35 3.99
C PRO A 191 13.27 18.33 3.12
N ARG A 192 13.84 18.02 1.95
CA ARG A 192 13.36 16.90 1.14
C ARG A 192 14.00 15.61 1.67
N PRO A 193 13.21 14.55 1.93
CA PRO A 193 13.73 13.21 2.23
C PRO A 193 14.70 12.68 1.17
N SER A 194 15.57 11.73 1.52
CA SER A 194 16.27 10.92 0.52
C SER A 194 15.24 10.13 -0.29
N VAL A 195 15.36 10.15 -1.62
CA VAL A 195 14.46 9.40 -2.51
C VAL A 195 14.47 7.90 -2.18
N PHE A 196 15.62 7.35 -1.78
CA PHE A 196 15.75 5.95 -1.40
C PHE A 196 15.08 5.64 -0.06
N THR A 197 15.45 6.35 1.01
CA THR A 197 14.85 6.07 2.35
C THR A 197 13.37 6.43 2.38
N HIS A 198 12.94 7.44 1.62
CA HIS A 198 11.53 7.76 1.41
C HIS A 198 10.76 6.61 0.75
N ALA A 199 11.30 6.03 -0.35
CA ALA A 199 10.68 4.87 -0.99
C ALA A 199 10.60 3.66 -0.04
N VAL A 200 11.65 3.38 0.75
CA VAL A 200 11.61 2.32 1.77
C VAL A 200 10.50 2.59 2.79
N VAL A 201 10.42 3.80 3.34
CA VAL A 201 9.40 4.16 4.34
C VAL A 201 7.99 4.10 3.77
N GLU A 202 7.76 4.68 2.59
CA GLU A 202 6.44 4.71 1.94
C GLU A 202 5.96 3.30 1.61
N GLY A 203 6.82 2.47 1.01
CA GLY A 203 6.50 1.09 0.65
C GLY A 203 6.12 0.23 1.85
N LEU A 204 6.84 0.37 2.97
CA LEU A 204 6.56 -0.34 4.22
C LEU A 204 5.31 0.20 4.95
N GLU A 205 5.13 1.52 4.99
CA GLU A 205 4.00 2.16 5.68
C GLU A 205 2.65 1.89 4.99
N THR A 206 2.64 2.00 3.67
CA THR A 206 1.44 1.77 2.83
C THR A 206 1.17 0.28 2.61
N GLY A 207 2.22 -0.55 2.69
CA GLY A 207 2.20 -1.92 2.21
C GLY A 207 2.18 -2.04 0.69
N GLU A 208 2.47 -0.98 -0.08
CA GLU A 208 2.63 -1.08 -1.54
C GLU A 208 3.94 -1.80 -1.95
N ALA A 209 4.88 -1.99 -1.01
CA ALA A 209 6.05 -2.84 -1.19
C ALA A 209 5.76 -4.35 -1.01
N ASP A 210 4.53 -4.74 -0.69
CA ASP A 210 4.04 -6.12 -0.78
C ASP A 210 3.46 -6.31 -2.19
N LEU A 211 4.31 -6.81 -3.09
CA LEU A 211 4.03 -6.86 -4.53
C LEU A 211 3.19 -8.07 -4.94
N ASP A 212 3.29 -9.18 -4.20
CA ASP A 212 2.54 -10.42 -4.47
C ASP A 212 1.25 -10.56 -3.63
N ALA A 213 1.06 -9.63 -2.68
CA ALA A 213 -0.07 -9.45 -1.77
C ALA A 213 -0.21 -10.51 -0.66
N ASP A 214 0.83 -11.27 -0.31
CA ASP A 214 0.77 -12.33 0.72
C ASP A 214 0.62 -11.81 2.17
N GLY A 215 0.88 -10.53 2.42
CA GLY A 215 0.83 -9.91 3.75
C GLY A 215 2.17 -9.79 4.46
N ASN A 216 3.26 -10.15 3.79
CA ASN A 216 4.64 -9.85 4.18
C ASN A 216 5.26 -8.91 3.14
N VAL A 217 6.47 -8.43 3.43
CA VAL A 217 7.32 -7.74 2.47
C VAL A 217 8.64 -8.50 2.46
N SER A 218 8.93 -9.23 1.39
CA SER A 218 10.25 -9.84 1.23
C SER A 218 11.31 -8.77 0.92
N LEU A 219 12.58 -9.15 1.08
CA LEU A 219 13.71 -8.36 0.59
C LEU A 219 13.60 -8.06 -0.91
N ASP A 220 13.04 -9.00 -1.68
CA ASP A 220 12.94 -8.89 -3.13
C ASP A 220 11.80 -7.96 -3.55
N ASP A 221 10.65 -8.02 -2.88
CA ASP A 221 9.54 -7.08 -3.11
C ASP A 221 9.93 -5.66 -2.71
N LEU A 222 10.57 -5.48 -1.55
CA LEU A 222 11.05 -4.17 -1.13
C LEU A 222 12.07 -3.61 -2.12
N TYR A 223 13.01 -4.44 -2.58
CA TYR A 223 14.00 -4.01 -3.57
C TYR A 223 13.35 -3.58 -4.88
N GLU A 224 12.43 -4.38 -5.43
CA GLU A 224 11.78 -4.07 -6.71
C GLU A 224 10.88 -2.83 -6.60
N TYR A 225 10.14 -2.70 -5.50
CA TYR A 225 9.36 -1.50 -5.20
C TYR A 225 10.25 -0.25 -5.12
N VAL A 226 11.33 -0.30 -4.34
CA VAL A 226 12.27 0.82 -4.17
C VAL A 226 12.98 1.14 -5.47
N TYR A 227 13.42 0.14 -6.23
CA TYR A 227 14.05 0.33 -7.53
C TYR A 227 13.13 1.10 -8.48
N ARG A 228 11.88 0.64 -8.65
CA ARG A 228 10.88 1.32 -9.48
C ARG A 228 10.63 2.75 -9.00
N HIS A 229 10.32 2.94 -7.72
CA HIS A 229 9.93 4.23 -7.15
C HIS A 229 11.06 5.27 -7.23
N VAL A 230 12.29 4.86 -6.92
CA VAL A 230 13.48 5.73 -7.03
C VAL A 230 13.73 6.12 -8.49
N ARG A 231 13.62 5.19 -9.45
CA ARG A 231 13.82 5.49 -10.87
C ARG A 231 12.70 6.33 -11.49
N GLU A 232 11.48 6.23 -10.98
CA GLU A 232 10.35 7.10 -11.36
C GLU A 232 10.53 8.53 -10.83
N GLN A 233 11.00 8.72 -9.59
CA GLN A 233 11.24 10.04 -9.02
C GLN A 233 12.54 10.70 -9.49
N ASN A 234 13.61 9.91 -9.66
CA ASN A 234 14.94 10.36 -10.05
C ASN A 234 15.56 9.38 -11.05
N PRO A 235 15.38 9.61 -12.37
CA PRO A 235 15.90 8.72 -13.41
C PRO A 235 17.42 8.55 -13.47
N HIS A 236 18.21 9.34 -12.73
CA HIS A 236 19.66 9.14 -12.64
C HIS A 236 19.98 8.06 -11.60
N GLN A 237 19.43 8.23 -10.41
CA GLN A 237 19.64 7.34 -9.28
C GLN A 237 19.13 5.92 -9.55
N THR A 238 20.03 4.94 -9.50
CA THR A 238 19.74 3.53 -9.80
C THR A 238 20.11 2.64 -8.60
N PRO A 239 19.14 2.24 -7.75
CA PRO A 239 19.40 1.32 -6.64
C PRO A 239 19.97 -0.02 -7.11
N LYS A 240 20.77 -0.68 -6.26
CA LYS A 240 21.29 -2.03 -6.51
C LYS A 240 21.15 -2.91 -5.28
N LYS A 241 21.15 -4.22 -5.51
CA LYS A 241 21.12 -5.26 -4.47
C LYS A 241 22.23 -6.28 -4.72
N ALA A 242 22.95 -6.65 -3.66
CA ALA A 242 23.66 -7.93 -3.58
C ALA A 242 23.07 -8.72 -2.41
N ALA A 243 22.89 -10.03 -2.58
CA ALA A 243 22.38 -10.88 -1.53
C ALA A 243 22.95 -12.29 -1.67
N GLU A 244 23.11 -12.94 -0.52
CA GLU A 244 23.50 -14.32 -0.38
C GLU A 244 22.63 -14.91 0.73
N LEU A 245 21.51 -15.52 0.34
CA LEU A 245 20.45 -15.96 1.24
C LEU A 245 20.04 -17.39 0.90
N GLN A 246 19.73 -18.18 1.93
CA GLN A 246 19.07 -19.48 1.78
C GLN A 246 17.60 -19.33 2.14
N GLY A 247 16.74 -19.45 1.14
CA GLY A 247 15.31 -19.15 1.27
C GLY A 247 15.02 -17.64 1.27
N GLU A 248 13.74 -17.32 1.44
CA GLU A 248 13.24 -15.95 1.43
C GLU A 248 13.49 -15.23 2.76
N LEU A 249 13.73 -13.92 2.69
CA LEU A 249 13.92 -13.06 3.85
C LEU A 249 12.80 -12.02 3.93
N HIS A 250 11.87 -12.21 4.87
CA HIS A 250 10.83 -11.22 5.17
C HIS A 250 11.40 -10.09 6.03
N LEU A 251 11.18 -8.85 5.57
CA LEU A 251 11.63 -7.62 6.23
C LEU A 251 10.53 -6.97 7.05
N ALA A 252 9.28 -7.02 6.60
CA ALA A 252 8.15 -6.46 7.33
C ALA A 252 6.87 -7.28 7.08
N HIS A 253 5.85 -6.98 7.88
CA HIS A 253 4.47 -7.33 7.60
C HIS A 253 3.80 -6.20 6.81
N SER A 254 2.86 -6.59 5.95
CA SER A 254 2.11 -5.69 5.09
C SER A 254 0.69 -5.53 5.59
N ARG A 255 0.30 -4.28 5.85
CA ARG A 255 -1.10 -3.88 6.06
C ARG A 255 -1.94 -3.94 4.77
N ARG A 256 -1.36 -4.36 3.64
CA ARG A 256 -2.05 -4.51 2.36
C ARG A 256 -2.54 -5.93 2.13
N GLY A 257 -1.84 -6.92 2.68
CA GLY A 257 -2.05 -8.36 2.52
C GLY A 257 -3.49 -8.80 2.33
N ARG A 258 -3.70 -9.62 1.30
CA ARG A 258 -4.93 -10.37 1.04
C ARG A 258 -4.65 -11.84 1.29
N ILE A 259 -5.60 -12.59 1.83
CA ILE A 259 -5.35 -14.02 1.99
C ILE A 259 -5.28 -14.66 0.59
N LYS A 260 -4.19 -15.38 0.32
CA LYS A 260 -3.99 -16.12 -0.92
C LYS A 260 -4.23 -17.60 -0.64
N ILE A 261 -5.36 -18.11 -1.11
CA ILE A 261 -5.64 -19.55 -1.07
C ILE A 261 -5.17 -20.14 -2.40
N VAL A 262 -4.31 -21.15 -2.35
CA VAL A 262 -3.95 -21.92 -3.55
C VAL A 262 -5.17 -22.75 -3.96
N ALA A 263 -5.74 -22.46 -5.13
CA ALA A 263 -6.90 -23.17 -5.66
C ALA A 263 -6.59 -24.64 -5.96
N ILE A 264 -7.52 -25.55 -5.62
CA ILE A 264 -7.57 -26.89 -6.21
C ILE A 264 -8.48 -26.82 -7.44
N PRO A 265 -7.97 -27.11 -8.66
CA PRO A 265 -8.77 -27.10 -9.88
C PRO A 265 -10.02 -28.00 -9.77
N SER A 266 -11.09 -27.62 -10.48
CA SER A 266 -12.27 -28.49 -10.57
C SER A 266 -11.92 -29.84 -11.23
N PRO A 267 -12.60 -30.95 -10.87
CA PRO A 267 -12.32 -32.26 -11.45
C PRO A 267 -12.44 -32.27 -12.99
N PRO A 268 -11.69 -33.10 -13.73
CA PRO A 268 -11.71 -33.10 -15.20
C PRO A 268 -13.10 -33.26 -15.83
N ALA A 269 -13.97 -34.06 -15.22
CA ALA A 269 -15.36 -34.20 -15.67
C ALA A 269 -16.18 -32.90 -15.54
N LEU A 270 -15.91 -32.09 -14.50
CA LEU A 270 -16.55 -30.79 -14.32
C LEU A 270 -15.96 -29.75 -15.27
N GLN A 271 -14.65 -29.79 -15.55
CA GLN A 271 -14.03 -28.96 -16.59
C GLN A 271 -14.65 -29.23 -17.97
N ALA A 272 -14.74 -30.50 -18.37
CA ALA A 272 -15.36 -30.91 -19.64
C ALA A 272 -16.85 -30.51 -19.75
N ALA A 273 -17.58 -30.52 -18.62
CA ALA A 273 -18.97 -30.05 -18.58
C ALA A 273 -19.09 -28.53 -18.75
N LEU A 274 -18.14 -27.74 -18.23
CA LEU A 274 -18.09 -26.28 -18.41
C LEU A 274 -17.76 -25.88 -19.85
N THR A 275 -17.01 -26.70 -20.59
CA THR A 275 -16.67 -26.46 -22.00
C THR A 275 -17.61 -27.18 -22.98
N SER A 276 -18.75 -27.71 -22.53
CA SER A 276 -19.70 -28.42 -23.39
C SER A 276 -20.49 -27.45 -24.26
N ASP A 277 -20.71 -27.78 -25.54
CA ASP A 277 -21.59 -27.01 -26.42
C ASP A 277 -23.05 -26.96 -25.90
N GLU A 278 -23.47 -28.02 -25.19
CA GLU A 278 -24.82 -28.17 -24.65
C GLU A 278 -25.06 -27.26 -23.44
N VAL A 279 -26.01 -26.33 -23.57
CA VAL A 279 -26.33 -25.30 -22.57
C VAL A 279 -26.78 -25.93 -21.24
N LEU A 280 -27.58 -27.00 -21.30
CA LEU A 280 -28.05 -27.69 -20.09
C LEU A 280 -26.90 -28.35 -19.31
N THR A 281 -25.86 -28.82 -20.01
CA THR A 281 -24.65 -29.38 -19.38
C THR A 281 -23.86 -28.29 -18.64
N ARG A 282 -23.70 -27.11 -19.26
CA ARG A 282 -23.04 -25.96 -18.60
C ARG A 282 -23.82 -25.45 -17.39
N GLN A 283 -25.16 -25.43 -17.44
CA GLN A 283 -26.00 -25.12 -16.27
C GLN A 283 -25.78 -26.10 -15.12
N GLY A 284 -25.77 -27.41 -15.42
CA GLY A 284 -25.46 -28.44 -14.42
C GLY A 284 -24.07 -28.27 -13.80
N ALA A 285 -23.09 -27.85 -14.59
CA ALA A 285 -21.73 -27.57 -14.13
C ALA A 285 -21.66 -26.35 -13.19
N VAL A 286 -22.35 -25.24 -13.51
CA VAL A 286 -22.44 -24.06 -12.64
C VAL A 286 -23.10 -24.40 -11.29
N LEU A 287 -24.15 -25.22 -11.30
CA LEU A 287 -24.79 -25.69 -10.08
C LEU A 287 -23.85 -26.55 -9.21
N GLU A 288 -22.96 -27.34 -9.80
CA GLU A 288 -21.96 -28.12 -9.07
C GLU A 288 -20.81 -27.26 -8.54
N LEU A 289 -20.32 -26.29 -9.32
CA LEU A 289 -19.38 -25.27 -8.84
C LEU A 289 -19.96 -24.51 -7.63
N HIS A 290 -21.23 -24.12 -7.69
CA HIS A 290 -21.91 -23.43 -6.60
C HIS A 290 -22.06 -24.26 -5.31
N LYS A 291 -22.09 -25.61 -5.39
CA LYS A 291 -21.96 -26.48 -4.21
C LYS A 291 -20.52 -26.46 -3.67
N ARG A 292 -19.52 -26.64 -4.56
CA ARG A 292 -18.09 -26.61 -4.20
C ARG A 292 -17.67 -25.28 -3.56
N LEU A 293 -18.30 -24.18 -3.96
CA LEU A 293 -18.12 -22.84 -3.39
C LEU A 293 -18.43 -22.76 -1.88
N ARG A 294 -19.33 -23.62 -1.38
CA ARG A 294 -19.70 -23.70 0.04
C ARG A 294 -18.90 -24.77 0.80
N HIS A 295 -17.89 -25.39 0.18
CA HIS A 295 -17.07 -26.44 0.80
C HIS A 295 -16.24 -25.90 1.97
N THR A 296 -15.94 -26.76 2.95
CA THR A 296 -15.17 -26.42 4.15
C THR A 296 -13.67 -26.31 3.89
N GLU A 297 -13.13 -27.10 2.96
CA GLU A 297 -11.75 -26.94 2.51
C GLU A 297 -11.64 -25.71 1.59
N LEU A 298 -10.96 -24.70 2.08
CA LEU A 298 -10.77 -23.42 1.39
C LEU A 298 -10.19 -23.54 -0.03
N PRO A 299 -9.18 -24.41 -0.32
CA PRO A 299 -8.66 -24.61 -1.67
C PRO A 299 -9.71 -25.08 -2.69
N VAL A 300 -10.67 -25.91 -2.25
CA VAL A 300 -11.76 -26.43 -3.10
C VAL A 300 -12.79 -25.34 -3.40
N ALA A 301 -13.14 -24.54 -2.40
CA ALA A 301 -14.05 -23.41 -2.56
C ALA A 301 -13.45 -22.31 -3.45
N GLU A 302 -12.14 -22.02 -3.29
CA GLU A 302 -11.43 -21.04 -4.11
C GLU A 302 -11.33 -21.46 -5.57
N GLY A 303 -11.01 -22.73 -5.87
CA GLY A 303 -11.02 -23.24 -7.25
C GLY A 303 -12.42 -23.23 -7.88
N ALA A 304 -13.48 -23.35 -7.08
CA ALA A 304 -14.84 -23.16 -7.56
C ALA A 304 -15.17 -21.68 -7.84
N ARG A 305 -14.71 -20.76 -6.99
CA ARG A 305 -14.84 -19.30 -7.18
C ARG A 305 -14.19 -18.86 -8.49
N GLN A 306 -12.95 -19.25 -8.73
CA GLN A 306 -12.19 -18.87 -9.93
C GLN A 306 -12.89 -19.33 -11.23
N HIS A 307 -13.35 -20.59 -11.29
CA HIS A 307 -14.11 -21.08 -12.44
C HIS A 307 -15.47 -20.36 -12.61
N LEU A 308 -16.17 -20.03 -11.52
CA LEU A 308 -17.40 -19.23 -11.61
C LEU A 308 -17.12 -17.82 -12.16
N GLU A 309 -16.00 -17.19 -11.79
CA GLU A 309 -15.59 -15.89 -12.35
C GLU A 309 -15.20 -15.98 -13.83
N GLU A 310 -14.66 -17.10 -14.30
CA GLU A 310 -14.42 -17.35 -15.73
C GLU A 310 -15.73 -17.52 -16.49
N VAL A 311 -16.66 -18.33 -15.97
CA VAL A 311 -17.99 -18.52 -16.58
C VAL A 311 -18.77 -17.21 -16.62
N ALA A 312 -18.77 -16.43 -15.53
CA ALA A 312 -19.45 -15.14 -15.43
C ALA A 312 -18.90 -14.08 -16.42
N ARG A 313 -17.66 -14.24 -16.89
CA ARG A 313 -17.03 -13.34 -17.87
C ARG A 313 -17.17 -13.81 -19.32
N ASN A 314 -17.20 -15.13 -19.55
CA ASN A 314 -16.92 -15.70 -20.87
C ASN A 314 -18.09 -16.50 -21.50
N ASP A 315 -19.09 -16.93 -20.72
CA ASP A 315 -20.22 -17.72 -21.24
C ASP A 315 -21.39 -16.82 -21.70
N ILE A 316 -22.42 -17.42 -22.31
CA ILE A 316 -23.65 -16.73 -22.70
C ILE A 316 -24.39 -16.17 -21.47
N GLN A 317 -25.12 -15.07 -21.67
CA GLN A 317 -25.81 -14.31 -20.61
C GLN A 317 -26.53 -15.20 -19.57
N GLN A 318 -27.31 -16.19 -20.02
CA GLN A 318 -28.06 -17.08 -19.13
C GLN A 318 -27.18 -17.90 -18.16
N ILE A 319 -25.96 -18.27 -18.59
CA ILE A 319 -25.02 -19.03 -17.76
C ILE A 319 -24.16 -18.08 -16.92
N ALA A 320 -23.76 -16.94 -17.51
CA ALA A 320 -23.01 -15.90 -16.82
C ALA A 320 -23.80 -15.29 -15.65
N ASP A 321 -25.12 -15.11 -15.80
CA ASP A 321 -26.02 -14.65 -14.74
C ASP A 321 -26.10 -15.67 -13.59
N LEU A 322 -26.25 -16.97 -13.89
CA LEU A 322 -26.25 -18.04 -12.88
C LEU A 322 -24.92 -18.12 -12.12
N ALA A 323 -23.79 -17.95 -12.81
CA ALA A 323 -22.48 -17.92 -12.17
C ALA A 323 -22.29 -16.66 -11.31
N SER A 324 -22.78 -15.51 -11.77
CA SER A 324 -22.78 -14.25 -11.01
C SER A 324 -23.66 -14.30 -9.76
N GLU A 325 -24.83 -14.93 -9.85
CA GLU A 325 -25.71 -15.19 -8.69
C GLU A 325 -25.00 -16.09 -7.66
N ALA A 326 -24.38 -17.19 -8.12
CA ALA A 326 -23.60 -18.08 -7.26
C ALA A 326 -22.42 -17.37 -6.56
N LEU A 327 -21.70 -16.47 -7.26
CA LEU A 327 -20.64 -15.64 -6.68
C LEU A 327 -21.20 -14.62 -5.67
N SER A 328 -22.40 -14.10 -5.88
CA SER A 328 -23.02 -13.09 -5.01
C SER A 328 -23.34 -13.58 -3.60
N GLU A 329 -23.30 -14.89 -3.36
CA GLU A 329 -23.43 -15.51 -2.05
C GLU A 329 -22.14 -15.52 -1.21
N ILE A 330 -20.96 -15.29 -1.80
CA ILE A 330 -19.68 -15.27 -1.07
C ILE A 330 -19.48 -13.93 -0.33
N ARG A 331 -20.56 -13.31 0.15
CA ARG A 331 -20.49 -12.04 0.87
C ARG A 331 -19.97 -12.23 2.28
N LEU A 332 -19.05 -11.35 2.68
CA LEU A 332 -18.56 -11.27 4.04
C LEU A 332 -19.44 -10.32 4.85
N ALA A 333 -20.29 -10.89 5.69
CA ALA A 333 -21.25 -10.15 6.49
C ALA A 333 -20.84 -10.16 7.98
N PRO A 334 -20.06 -9.15 8.46
CA PRO A 334 -19.87 -8.93 9.88
C PRO A 334 -21.19 -8.52 10.54
N SER A 335 -21.43 -9.00 11.76
CA SER A 335 -22.62 -8.64 12.55
C SER A 335 -22.25 -8.43 14.02
N PRO A 336 -22.42 -7.22 14.57
CA PRO A 336 -22.79 -5.99 13.87
C PRO A 336 -21.66 -5.46 12.94
N ASP A 337 -22.05 -4.72 11.91
CA ASP A 337 -21.19 -3.95 11.00
C ASP A 337 -20.89 -2.53 11.52
N HIS A 338 -21.57 -2.10 12.60
CA HIS A 338 -21.31 -0.84 13.29
C HIS A 338 -21.22 -1.07 14.81
N LEU A 339 -20.14 -0.56 15.41
CA LEU A 339 -19.79 -0.72 16.83
C LEU A 339 -19.72 0.63 17.53
N ASP A 340 -20.76 0.96 18.29
CA ASP A 340 -20.73 2.07 19.24
C ASP A 340 -20.28 1.58 20.63
N PHE A 341 -19.17 2.14 21.14
CA PHE A 341 -18.67 1.92 22.50
C PHE A 341 -19.27 2.90 23.52
N GLY A 342 -19.93 3.96 23.04
CA GLY A 342 -20.52 5.04 23.83
C GLY A 342 -19.46 5.83 24.59
N ARG A 343 -19.86 6.37 25.75
CA ARG A 343 -18.95 7.05 26.68
C ARG A 343 -18.04 6.07 27.39
N VAL A 344 -16.74 6.22 27.21
CA VAL A 344 -15.69 5.41 27.84
C VAL A 344 -14.76 6.32 28.64
N PRO A 345 -14.56 6.12 29.95
CA PRO A 345 -13.63 6.94 30.71
C PRO A 345 -12.19 6.71 30.24
N ARG A 346 -11.40 7.79 30.18
CA ARG A 346 -9.96 7.75 29.88
C ARG A 346 -9.24 6.77 30.82
N SER A 347 -8.38 5.92 30.25
CA SER A 347 -7.60 4.90 30.97
C SER A 347 -8.44 3.86 31.74
N SER A 348 -9.69 3.63 31.34
CA SER A 348 -10.49 2.52 31.86
C SER A 348 -10.09 1.18 31.25
N THR A 349 -10.48 0.08 31.89
CA THR A 349 -10.28 -1.28 31.36
C THR A 349 -10.92 -1.42 29.97
N PRO A 350 -10.22 -1.94 28.95
CA PRO A 350 -10.76 -2.02 27.59
C PRO A 350 -12.11 -2.74 27.56
N ARG A 351 -13.17 -2.02 27.21
CA ARG A 351 -14.45 -2.65 26.88
C ARG A 351 -14.25 -3.44 25.58
N LYS A 352 -14.77 -4.66 25.56
CA LYS A 352 -14.76 -5.54 24.38
C LYS A 352 -16.14 -5.59 23.77
N ARG A 353 -16.22 -5.53 22.44
CA ARG A 353 -17.44 -5.76 21.64
C ARG A 353 -17.16 -6.90 20.66
N SER A 354 -18.02 -7.92 20.64
CA SER A 354 -17.87 -9.04 19.72
C SER A 354 -18.57 -8.76 18.39
N VAL A 355 -17.94 -9.18 17.28
CA VAL A 355 -18.49 -9.20 15.93
C VAL A 355 -18.48 -10.64 15.43
N THR A 356 -19.61 -11.11 14.92
CA THR A 356 -19.75 -12.45 14.32
C THR A 356 -19.56 -12.36 12.82
N MET A 357 -18.80 -13.29 12.23
CA MET A 357 -18.53 -13.31 10.79
C MET A 357 -19.48 -14.31 10.12
N HIS A 358 -20.41 -13.80 9.31
CA HIS A 358 -21.32 -14.62 8.51
C HIS A 358 -20.84 -14.75 7.06
N GLY A 359 -21.32 -15.78 6.37
CA GLY A 359 -20.94 -16.16 5.00
C GLY A 359 -20.42 -17.60 4.91
N PRO A 360 -20.17 -18.14 3.71
CA PRO A 360 -19.53 -19.44 3.52
C PRO A 360 -18.10 -19.45 4.10
N PRO A 361 -17.45 -20.63 4.24
CA PRO A 361 -16.08 -20.74 4.76
C PRO A 361 -15.08 -19.82 4.06
N LEU A 362 -15.16 -19.71 2.72
CA LEU A 362 -14.30 -18.86 1.90
C LEU A 362 -14.49 -17.35 2.20
N ALA A 363 -15.73 -16.89 2.35
CA ALA A 363 -16.03 -15.48 2.66
C ALA A 363 -15.46 -15.07 4.02
N ARG A 364 -15.60 -15.95 5.03
CA ARG A 364 -15.15 -15.70 6.41
C ARG A 364 -13.63 -15.79 6.59
N HIS A 365 -12.90 -16.16 5.55
CA HIS A 365 -11.44 -16.20 5.57
C HIS A 365 -10.89 -14.86 5.08
N CYS A 366 -10.66 -13.94 6.03
CA CYS A 366 -10.27 -12.56 5.75
C CYS A 366 -9.17 -12.03 6.69
N VAL A 367 -8.30 -11.15 6.18
CA VAL A 367 -7.39 -10.33 6.99
C VAL A 367 -8.16 -9.19 7.63
N VAL A 368 -7.89 -8.89 8.90
CA VAL A 368 -8.51 -7.80 9.65
C VAL A 368 -7.54 -6.62 9.73
N GLN A 369 -7.94 -5.46 9.24
CA GLN A 369 -7.08 -4.28 9.11
C GLN A 369 -7.72 -3.05 9.77
N PRO A 370 -7.48 -2.82 11.07
CA PRO A 370 -7.83 -1.57 11.74
C PRO A 370 -7.13 -0.39 11.08
N LYS A 371 -7.85 0.67 10.74
CA LYS A 371 -7.29 1.86 10.05
C LYS A 371 -6.79 2.95 10.99
N GLN A 372 -6.99 2.80 12.30
CA GLN A 372 -6.59 3.77 13.31
C GLN A 372 -5.79 3.08 14.44
N PRO A 373 -4.73 3.73 14.98
CA PRO A 373 -3.83 3.12 15.95
C PRO A 373 -4.47 2.85 17.34
N TRP A 374 -5.61 3.49 17.62
CA TRP A 374 -6.41 3.26 18.83
C TRP A 374 -7.38 2.08 18.69
N LEU A 375 -7.57 1.51 17.49
CA LEU A 375 -8.35 0.29 17.30
C LEU A 375 -7.49 -0.95 17.50
N ARG A 376 -8.00 -1.90 18.28
CA ARG A 376 -7.40 -3.21 18.51
C ARG A 376 -8.46 -4.29 18.29
N VAL A 377 -8.05 -5.41 17.75
CA VAL A 377 -8.95 -6.52 17.41
C VAL A 377 -8.28 -7.84 17.74
N ASP A 378 -8.94 -8.62 18.59
CA ASP A 378 -8.53 -9.98 18.96
C ASP A 378 -9.38 -11.01 18.17
N PRO A 379 -8.82 -12.16 17.76
CA PRO A 379 -9.61 -13.23 17.14
C PRO A 379 -10.50 -13.94 18.15
N ALA A 380 -11.74 -14.27 17.75
CA ALA A 380 -12.72 -14.98 18.56
C ALA A 380 -13.30 -16.20 17.82
N ARG A 381 -13.91 -17.15 18.54
CA ARG A 381 -14.39 -18.43 17.98
C ARG A 381 -15.35 -18.31 16.79
N SER A 382 -16.13 -17.23 16.71
CA SER A 382 -17.12 -16.96 15.66
C SER A 382 -16.85 -15.66 14.89
N GLY A 383 -15.69 -15.03 15.10
CA GLY A 383 -15.36 -13.74 14.52
C GLY A 383 -14.30 -12.99 15.32
N LEU A 384 -14.63 -11.80 15.81
CA LEU A 384 -13.67 -10.82 16.33
C LEU A 384 -14.12 -10.23 17.68
N GLU A 385 -13.18 -9.89 18.55
CA GLU A 385 -13.39 -9.00 19.70
C GLU A 385 -12.67 -7.68 19.45
N VAL A 386 -13.44 -6.61 19.22
CA VAL A 386 -12.93 -5.26 19.03
C VAL A 386 -12.82 -4.56 20.38
N HIS A 387 -11.74 -3.82 20.58
CA HIS A 387 -11.55 -2.93 21.72
C HIS A 387 -10.85 -1.62 21.31
N VAL A 388 -11.08 -0.57 22.11
CA VAL A 388 -10.60 0.79 21.85
C VAL A 388 -9.57 1.22 22.90
N ASP A 389 -8.45 1.78 22.45
CA ASP A 389 -7.49 2.46 23.31
C ASP A 389 -8.04 3.83 23.72
N THR A 390 -8.03 4.08 25.04
CA THR A 390 -8.58 5.31 25.65
C THR A 390 -7.49 6.26 26.13
N ALA A 391 -6.26 6.14 25.63
CA ALA A 391 -5.14 7.01 25.99
C ALA A 391 -5.39 8.50 25.67
N ALA A 392 -6.07 8.78 24.55
CA ALA A 392 -6.46 10.13 24.12
C ALA A 392 -7.96 10.39 24.38
N ALA A 393 -8.30 11.61 24.80
CA ALA A 393 -9.68 12.03 25.04
C ALA A 393 -10.32 12.64 23.78
N GLY A 394 -11.65 12.56 23.68
CA GLY A 394 -12.43 13.10 22.55
C GLY A 394 -13.28 12.03 21.84
N HIS A 395 -13.94 12.44 20.77
CA HIS A 395 -14.69 11.52 19.90
C HIS A 395 -13.72 10.78 18.97
N LEU A 396 -13.79 9.45 18.99
CA LEU A 396 -13.04 8.54 18.14
C LEU A 396 -14.00 7.93 17.12
N SER A 397 -13.64 8.02 15.84
CA SER A 397 -14.37 7.39 14.73
C SER A 397 -13.35 6.75 13.80
N GLY A 398 -13.59 5.50 13.42
CA GLY A 398 -12.63 4.69 12.68
C GLY A 398 -13.21 3.43 12.07
N ASP A 399 -12.41 2.77 11.24
CA ASP A 399 -12.84 1.65 10.40
C ASP A 399 -11.93 0.44 10.62
N ILE A 400 -12.53 -0.75 10.65
CA ILE A 400 -11.84 -2.02 10.53
C ILE A 400 -12.20 -2.59 9.17
N VAL A 401 -11.23 -2.62 8.26
CA VAL A 401 -11.42 -3.21 6.93
C VAL A 401 -11.12 -4.70 6.99
N LEU A 402 -12.04 -5.50 6.50
CA LEU A 402 -11.96 -6.95 6.39
C LEU A 402 -11.67 -7.29 4.92
N LYS A 403 -10.49 -7.83 4.63
CA LYS A 403 -10.09 -8.24 3.29
C LYS A 403 -10.15 -9.76 3.14
N GLY A 404 -11.24 -10.26 2.56
CA GLY A 404 -11.37 -11.66 2.17
C GLY A 404 -10.73 -11.95 0.82
N VAL A 405 -10.72 -13.23 0.43
CA VAL A 405 -10.30 -13.68 -0.92
C VAL A 405 -11.38 -13.38 -1.97
N ALA A 406 -12.64 -13.34 -1.53
CA ALA A 406 -13.81 -13.22 -2.39
C ALA A 406 -14.59 -11.90 -2.24
N ASP A 407 -14.44 -11.20 -1.11
CA ASP A 407 -15.20 -9.98 -0.78
C ASP A 407 -14.41 -9.11 0.21
N GLU A 408 -14.67 -7.80 0.20
CA GLU A 408 -14.14 -6.84 1.17
C GLU A 408 -15.30 -6.19 1.94
N SER A 409 -15.17 -6.11 3.26
CA SER A 409 -16.22 -5.61 4.15
C SER A 409 -15.65 -4.65 5.18
N VAL A 410 -16.47 -3.80 5.80
CA VAL A 410 -16.02 -2.76 6.75
C VAL A 410 -16.87 -2.81 8.01
N ILE A 411 -16.22 -2.79 9.17
CA ILE A 411 -16.86 -2.55 10.46
C ILE A 411 -16.54 -1.12 10.87
N HIS A 412 -17.56 -0.27 11.01
CA HIS A 412 -17.42 1.08 11.51
C HIS A 412 -17.38 1.08 13.05
N VAL A 413 -16.52 1.89 13.66
CA VAL A 413 -16.33 1.94 15.11
C VAL A 413 -16.35 3.37 15.62
N GLU A 414 -17.16 3.63 16.64
CA GLU A 414 -17.28 4.94 17.30
C GLU A 414 -17.14 4.82 18.83
N ALA A 415 -16.53 5.83 19.45
CA ALA A 415 -16.43 5.98 20.90
C ALA A 415 -16.35 7.46 21.32
N GLU A 416 -16.78 7.79 22.54
CA GLU A 416 -16.57 9.10 23.16
C GLU A 416 -15.69 8.91 24.41
N VAL A 417 -14.39 9.23 24.31
CA VAL A 417 -13.46 9.11 25.45
C VAL A 417 -13.57 10.33 26.33
N THR A 418 -14.25 10.17 27.48
CA THR A 418 -14.48 11.25 28.45
C THR A 418 -13.33 11.36 29.46
N PRO A 419 -13.05 12.56 30.01
CA PRO A 419 -12.14 12.71 31.13
C PRO A 419 -12.58 11.84 32.31
N ALA A 420 -11.62 11.26 33.05
CA ALA A 420 -11.88 10.24 34.08
C ALA A 420 -12.71 10.71 35.31
N ASN A 421 -13.28 11.91 35.31
CA ASN A 421 -13.78 12.60 36.50
C ASN A 421 -15.28 12.99 36.44
N GLU A 422 -16.06 12.44 35.51
CA GLU A 422 -17.53 12.66 35.44
C GLU A 422 -18.37 11.51 36.03
N ALA A 423 -17.74 10.47 36.60
CA ALA A 423 -18.43 9.43 37.36
C ALA A 423 -18.84 9.91 38.78
N GLY A 424 -19.64 10.98 38.86
CA GLY A 424 -19.97 11.58 40.16
C GLY A 424 -20.77 12.88 40.19
N ARG A 425 -21.74 13.09 39.29
CA ARG A 425 -22.73 14.18 39.43
C ARG A 425 -24.15 13.70 39.09
N THR A 426 -24.79 13.06 40.07
CA THR A 426 -26.25 12.92 40.11
C THR A 426 -26.86 14.28 40.47
N GLU A 427 -27.93 14.69 39.79
CA GLU A 427 -28.67 15.91 40.15
C GLU A 427 -29.33 15.76 41.53
N PRO A 428 -29.36 16.82 42.36
CA PRO A 428 -30.04 16.79 43.64
C PRO A 428 -31.57 16.92 43.46
N GLY A 429 -32.28 15.81 43.55
CA GLY A 429 -33.73 15.81 43.76
C GLY A 429 -34.09 16.22 45.19
N PRO A 430 -35.27 16.83 45.43
CA PRO A 430 -35.67 17.29 46.76
C PRO A 430 -36.10 16.13 47.68
N ASP A 431 -35.90 16.33 48.98
CA ASP A 431 -36.28 15.40 50.05
C ASP A 431 -37.75 14.96 50.02
N ALA A 432 -38.03 13.68 50.34
CA ALA A 432 -38.53 13.32 51.67
C ALA A 432 -38.96 11.84 51.82
N SER A 433 -38.99 11.40 53.08
CA SER A 433 -39.63 10.20 53.66
C SER A 433 -38.91 8.84 53.60
N ASN A 434 -38.54 8.41 54.82
CA ASN A 434 -38.27 7.03 55.26
C ASN A 434 -39.46 6.09 54.93
N ASP A 435 -39.43 4.75 55.07
CA ASP A 435 -38.70 3.83 55.97
C ASP A 435 -38.84 2.38 55.38
N SER A 436 -38.19 1.28 55.80
CA SER A 436 -37.29 0.99 56.92
C SER A 436 -36.45 -0.30 56.73
N THR A 437 -35.71 -0.68 57.78
CA THR A 437 -35.30 -2.05 58.18
C THR A 437 -34.42 -2.92 57.25
N ASN A 438 -33.14 -2.99 57.62
CA ASN A 438 -32.17 -4.10 57.50
C ASN A 438 -32.68 -5.36 58.31
N PRO A 439 -32.07 -6.59 58.29
CA PRO A 439 -30.70 -6.90 57.86
C PRO A 439 -30.37 -8.21 57.09
N LYS A 440 -29.17 -8.18 56.48
CA LYS A 440 -28.14 -9.23 56.18
C LYS A 440 -28.01 -10.42 57.19
N PRO A 441 -27.18 -11.48 56.96
CA PRO A 441 -26.28 -11.84 55.82
C PRO A 441 -26.21 -13.37 55.43
N ARG A 442 -25.20 -13.75 54.60
CA ARG A 442 -24.54 -15.09 54.43
C ARG A 442 -25.30 -16.17 53.61
N SER A 443 -24.65 -17.18 52.99
CA SER A 443 -23.29 -17.40 52.42
C SER A 443 -23.23 -18.82 51.79
N GLU A 444 -22.28 -19.09 50.86
CA GLU A 444 -21.88 -20.45 50.38
C GLU A 444 -22.96 -21.21 49.53
N ASP A 445 -22.70 -22.18 48.64
CA ASP A 445 -21.46 -22.80 48.12
C ASP A 445 -21.64 -23.30 46.66
N LYS A 446 -20.52 -23.66 46.01
CA LYS A 446 -20.29 -24.60 44.87
C LYS A 446 -21.38 -25.04 43.86
N ARG A 447 -20.97 -24.95 42.58
CA ARG A 447 -21.06 -25.96 41.48
C ARG A 447 -22.43 -26.52 41.09
N ASP A 448 -22.76 -26.42 39.79
CA ASP A 448 -22.50 -27.55 38.87
C ASP A 448 -22.61 -27.16 37.38
N THR A 449 -22.00 -27.97 36.53
CA THR A 449 -21.99 -27.83 35.06
C THR A 449 -23.36 -28.12 34.48
N VAL A 450 -23.89 -27.24 33.62
CA VAL A 450 -25.13 -27.48 32.87
C VAL A 450 -24.92 -27.20 31.38
N VAL A 451 -25.13 -28.22 30.56
CA VAL A 451 -25.27 -28.13 29.10
C VAL A 451 -26.75 -28.17 28.77
N ILE A 452 -27.30 -27.17 28.07
CA ILE A 452 -28.66 -27.20 27.52
C ILE A 452 -28.68 -26.69 26.08
N GLU A 453 -29.48 -27.40 25.28
CA GLU A 453 -29.77 -27.26 23.85
C GLU A 453 -30.61 -26.02 23.46
N PRO A 454 -30.76 -25.72 22.15
CA PRO A 454 -31.35 -24.47 21.69
C PRO A 454 -32.88 -24.48 21.69
N SER A 455 -33.52 -23.37 22.13
CA SER A 455 -34.86 -23.02 21.64
C SER A 455 -35.36 -21.60 21.94
N ARG A 456 -36.11 -21.10 20.95
CA ARG A 456 -37.25 -20.15 21.00
C ARG A 456 -36.98 -18.64 21.09
N VAL A 457 -37.28 -18.04 19.93
CA VAL A 457 -37.61 -16.63 19.66
C VAL A 457 -38.75 -16.11 20.54
N PRO A 458 -38.64 -14.88 21.09
CA PRO A 458 -39.77 -14.02 21.44
C PRO A 458 -40.01 -12.92 20.36
N PRO A 459 -41.22 -12.35 20.26
CA PRO A 459 -41.63 -11.52 19.12
C PRO A 459 -41.23 -10.04 19.20
N ARG A 460 -41.40 -9.37 18.06
CA ARG A 460 -41.12 -7.95 17.75
C ARG A 460 -42.02 -6.98 18.55
N PRO A 461 -41.51 -5.88 19.12
CA PRO A 461 -42.33 -4.75 19.59
C PRO A 461 -42.81 -3.86 18.44
N GLU A 462 -43.91 -3.15 18.66
CA GLU A 462 -44.62 -2.31 17.67
C GLU A 462 -44.03 -0.88 17.52
N LYS A 463 -44.50 -0.18 16.48
CA LYS A 463 -44.13 1.22 16.17
C LYS A 463 -44.81 2.22 17.13
N PRO A 464 -44.11 3.29 17.57
CA PRO A 464 -44.74 4.51 18.06
C PRO A 464 -45.34 5.35 16.91
N PRO A 465 -46.37 6.17 17.17
CA PRO A 465 -47.07 6.96 16.16
C PRO A 465 -46.37 8.29 15.79
N LEU A 466 -46.80 8.89 14.67
CA LEU A 466 -46.39 10.24 14.27
C LEU A 466 -47.02 11.30 15.18
N THR A 467 -46.24 12.34 15.50
CA THR A 467 -46.79 13.67 15.80
C THR A 467 -45.95 14.76 15.12
N THR A 468 -46.62 15.67 14.43
CA THR A 468 -46.04 16.77 13.67
C THR A 468 -45.79 18.01 14.53
N ALA A 469 -44.63 18.65 14.36
CA ALA A 469 -44.46 20.07 14.64
C ALA A 469 -43.30 20.66 13.82
N HIS A 470 -43.60 21.50 12.83
CA HIS A 470 -42.58 22.27 12.11
C HIS A 470 -42.03 23.39 13.01
N ARG A 471 -40.70 23.56 13.03
CA ARG A 471 -40.07 24.84 13.41
C ARG A 471 -39.00 25.19 12.37
N LYS A 472 -39.12 26.37 11.75
CA LYS A 472 -38.26 26.82 10.64
C LYS A 472 -36.79 26.94 11.07
N ARG A 473 -35.87 26.39 10.27
CA ARG A 473 -34.46 26.80 10.20
C ARG A 473 -34.32 28.05 9.30
N PRO A 474 -33.35 28.95 9.56
CA PRO A 474 -32.88 29.91 8.57
C PRO A 474 -31.96 29.25 7.53
N ASP A 475 -31.81 29.93 6.40
CA ASP A 475 -31.15 29.55 5.13
C ASP A 475 -30.25 28.29 5.08
N GLN A 476 -30.65 27.37 4.20
CA GLN A 476 -29.72 26.46 3.53
C GLN A 476 -29.42 27.00 2.13
N SER A 477 -28.18 27.41 1.89
CA SER A 477 -27.68 27.71 0.56
C SER A 477 -27.82 26.51 -0.37
N SER A 478 -28.34 26.73 -1.58
CA SER A 478 -28.53 25.70 -2.61
C SER A 478 -27.26 24.88 -2.88
N PRO A 479 -27.32 23.53 -2.91
CA PRO A 479 -26.13 22.72 -3.18
C PRO A 479 -25.57 22.98 -4.58
N SER A 480 -24.25 23.15 -4.67
CA SER A 480 -23.57 23.52 -5.91
C SER A 480 -23.59 22.41 -6.96
N ARG A 481 -24.46 22.53 -7.97
CA ARG A 481 -24.55 21.56 -9.09
C ARG A 481 -23.36 21.56 -10.07
N ARG A 482 -22.28 22.31 -9.80
CA ARG A 482 -21.15 22.52 -10.74
C ARG A 482 -20.28 21.27 -10.90
N ALA A 483 -19.74 20.72 -9.81
CA ALA A 483 -18.94 19.50 -9.83
C ALA A 483 -19.58 18.31 -10.60
N PRO A 484 -20.84 17.89 -10.34
CA PRO A 484 -21.45 16.78 -11.08
C PRO A 484 -21.72 17.11 -12.56
N ALA A 485 -22.00 18.38 -12.91
CA ALA A 485 -22.15 18.80 -14.30
C ALA A 485 -20.81 18.73 -15.07
N LEU A 486 -19.71 19.16 -14.43
CA LEU A 486 -18.36 19.04 -14.99
C LEU A 486 -17.94 17.58 -15.17
N ALA A 487 -18.28 16.70 -14.23
CA ALA A 487 -18.01 15.26 -14.36
C ALA A 487 -18.80 14.60 -15.51
N GLY A 488 -20.07 15.00 -15.70
CA GLY A 488 -20.85 14.57 -16.87
C GLY A 488 -20.25 15.07 -18.20
N ALA A 489 -19.78 16.32 -18.24
CA ALA A 489 -19.09 16.87 -19.42
C ALA A 489 -17.77 16.14 -19.73
N ALA A 490 -16.97 15.82 -18.70
CA ALA A 490 -15.74 15.04 -18.87
C ALA A 490 -16.02 13.64 -19.46
N LEU A 491 -17.09 12.97 -19.00
CA LEU A 491 -17.48 11.68 -19.55
C LEU A 491 -17.95 11.79 -21.01
N ALA A 492 -18.77 12.78 -21.34
CA ALA A 492 -19.24 13.00 -22.72
C ALA A 492 -18.09 13.26 -23.70
N LEU A 493 -17.08 14.03 -23.28
CA LEU A 493 -15.85 14.26 -24.05
C LEU A 493 -15.01 12.99 -24.21
N ALA A 494 -14.88 12.17 -23.17
CA ALA A 494 -14.15 10.89 -23.24
C ALA A 494 -14.84 9.88 -24.18
N VAL A 495 -16.18 9.81 -24.17
CA VAL A 495 -16.96 8.99 -25.11
C VAL A 495 -16.80 9.50 -26.55
N THR A 496 -16.77 10.83 -26.75
CA THR A 496 -16.52 11.43 -28.06
C THR A 496 -15.12 11.07 -28.57
N ALA A 497 -14.10 11.14 -27.72
CA ALA A 497 -12.73 10.75 -28.07
C ALA A 497 -12.66 9.31 -28.59
N VAL A 498 -13.24 8.36 -27.85
CA VAL A 498 -13.31 6.93 -28.24
C VAL A 498 -14.05 6.77 -29.58
N ALA A 499 -15.20 7.42 -29.76
CA ALA A 499 -15.95 7.36 -31.02
C ALA A 499 -15.13 7.89 -32.21
N THR A 500 -14.40 9.00 -32.03
CA THR A 500 -13.55 9.56 -33.08
C THR A 500 -12.30 8.72 -33.34
N LEU A 501 -11.74 8.04 -32.34
CA LEU A 501 -10.67 7.06 -32.56
C LEU A 501 -11.15 5.89 -33.43
N VAL A 502 -12.32 5.34 -33.14
CA VAL A 502 -12.91 4.25 -33.94
C VAL A 502 -13.12 4.69 -35.39
N LEU A 503 -13.64 5.90 -35.62
CA LEU A 503 -13.78 6.47 -36.97
C LEU A 503 -12.42 6.70 -37.68
N ALA A 504 -11.39 7.11 -36.94
CA ALA A 504 -10.04 7.27 -37.49
C ALA A 504 -9.44 5.91 -37.92
N ILE A 505 -9.60 4.87 -37.09
CA ILE A 505 -9.14 3.50 -37.40
C ILE A 505 -9.90 2.96 -38.62
N GLN A 506 -11.23 3.09 -38.67
CA GLN A 506 -12.03 2.63 -39.80
C GLN A 506 -11.60 3.29 -41.12
N ARG A 507 -11.39 4.61 -41.14
CA ARG A 507 -10.90 5.34 -42.32
C ARG A 507 -9.47 4.96 -42.71
N GLY A 508 -8.59 4.75 -41.72
CA GLY A 508 -7.23 4.26 -41.95
C GLY A 508 -7.21 2.87 -42.60
N VAL A 509 -8.05 1.95 -42.12
CA VAL A 509 -8.18 0.60 -42.72
C VAL A 509 -8.68 0.66 -44.16
N VAL A 510 -9.71 1.48 -44.45
CA VAL A 510 -10.20 1.66 -45.83
C VAL A 510 -9.10 2.20 -46.74
N ALA A 511 -8.40 3.26 -46.34
CA ALA A 511 -7.31 3.84 -47.14
C ALA A 511 -6.14 2.86 -47.39
N VAL A 512 -5.87 1.95 -46.46
CA VAL A 512 -4.85 0.88 -46.63
C VAL A 512 -5.34 -0.22 -47.59
N VAL A 513 -6.61 -0.61 -47.51
CA VAL A 513 -7.20 -1.63 -48.39
C VAL A 513 -7.29 -1.11 -49.84
N GLU A 514 -7.79 0.12 -50.05
CA GLU A 514 -7.90 0.70 -51.39
C GLU A 514 -6.54 0.94 -52.05
N ARG A 515 -5.48 1.23 -51.29
CA ARG A 515 -4.10 1.22 -51.82
C ARG A 515 -3.69 -0.17 -52.32
N GLY A 516 -4.08 -1.23 -51.61
CA GLY A 516 -3.79 -2.62 -51.99
C GLY A 516 -4.33 -2.97 -53.38
N ASP A 517 -5.49 -2.44 -53.73
CA ASP A 517 -6.14 -2.66 -55.03
C ASP A 517 -5.61 -1.72 -56.14
N ALA A 518 -5.06 -0.55 -55.80
CA ALA A 518 -4.64 0.49 -56.77
C ALA A 518 -3.25 0.28 -57.39
N GLY A 519 -2.37 -0.51 -56.77
CA GLY A 519 -1.03 -0.84 -57.31
C GLY A 519 0.02 0.28 -57.27
N MET A 520 1.11 0.09 -58.04
CA MET A 520 2.42 0.77 -57.91
C MET A 520 2.47 2.28 -58.25
N HIS A 521 1.35 2.98 -58.41
CA HIS A 521 1.32 4.38 -58.92
C HIS A 521 0.60 5.39 -58.00
N GLY A 522 0.22 5.00 -56.77
CA GLY A 522 -0.44 5.88 -55.80
C GLY A 522 0.42 6.19 -54.57
N ASN A 523 0.48 7.47 -54.17
CA ASN A 523 1.05 7.94 -52.91
C ASN A 523 0.07 7.69 -51.75
N VAL A 524 0.58 7.19 -50.61
CA VAL A 524 -0.20 6.99 -49.37
C VAL A 524 -0.78 8.31 -48.87
N GLU A 525 0.03 9.37 -48.93
CA GLU A 525 -0.31 10.64 -48.33
C GLU A 525 -1.52 11.30 -49.01
N ASP A 526 -1.64 11.17 -50.33
CA ASP A 526 -2.80 11.68 -51.07
C ASP A 526 -4.08 10.89 -50.73
N ASN A 527 -4.00 9.56 -50.67
CA ASN A 527 -5.14 8.70 -50.28
C ASN A 527 -5.62 8.94 -48.83
N ILE A 528 -4.71 9.11 -47.87
CA ILE A 528 -5.08 9.37 -46.47
C ILE A 528 -5.58 10.81 -46.27
N ARG A 529 -5.11 11.77 -47.09
CA ARG A 529 -5.67 13.13 -47.17
C ARG A 529 -7.08 13.13 -47.78
N GLU A 530 -7.34 12.39 -48.86
CA GLU A 530 -8.68 12.22 -49.44
C GLU A 530 -9.66 11.58 -48.44
N HIS A 531 -9.22 10.53 -47.73
CA HIS A 531 -10.05 9.83 -46.74
C HIS A 531 -10.22 10.57 -45.41
N ALA A 532 -9.54 11.71 -45.22
CA ALA A 532 -9.63 12.57 -44.05
C ALA A 532 -9.55 11.80 -42.71
N ALA A 533 -8.60 10.87 -42.58
CA ALA A 533 -8.38 10.08 -41.37
C ALA A 533 -7.66 10.87 -40.26
N LEU A 534 -6.91 11.91 -40.62
CA LEU A 534 -6.23 12.81 -39.66
C LEU A 534 -7.21 13.64 -38.83
N THR A 535 -8.31 14.13 -39.43
CA THR A 535 -9.31 14.96 -38.75
C THR A 535 -9.92 14.29 -37.51
N PRO A 536 -10.48 13.05 -37.58
CA PRO A 536 -11.00 12.38 -36.39
C PRO A 536 -9.90 12.01 -35.37
N LEU A 537 -8.66 11.79 -35.81
CA LEU A 537 -7.52 11.54 -34.90
C LEU A 537 -7.16 12.80 -34.10
N ILE A 538 -7.10 13.97 -34.75
CA ILE A 538 -6.91 15.27 -34.07
C ILE A 538 -8.07 15.58 -33.11
N VAL A 539 -9.32 15.31 -33.51
CA VAL A 539 -10.48 15.49 -32.63
C VAL A 539 -10.41 14.55 -31.42
N CYS A 540 -9.96 13.30 -31.59
CA CYS A 540 -9.71 12.37 -30.48
C CYS A 540 -8.69 12.93 -29.48
N LEU A 541 -7.54 13.42 -29.98
CA LEU A 541 -6.49 13.99 -29.13
C LEU A 541 -6.98 15.20 -28.33
N ILE A 542 -7.70 16.12 -28.98
CA ILE A 542 -8.25 17.31 -28.32
C ILE A 542 -9.32 16.92 -27.29
N THR A 543 -10.31 16.10 -27.68
CA THR A 543 -11.43 15.74 -26.78
C THR A 543 -10.97 14.88 -25.60
N GLY A 544 -10.02 13.96 -25.80
CA GLY A 544 -9.41 13.17 -24.73
C GLY A 544 -8.62 14.03 -23.74
N ALA A 545 -7.81 14.99 -24.23
CA ALA A 545 -7.08 15.91 -23.36
C ALA A 545 -8.02 16.81 -22.56
N VAL A 546 -9.04 17.40 -23.20
CA VAL A 546 -10.03 18.25 -22.52
C VAL A 546 -10.86 17.43 -21.51
N ALA A 547 -11.19 16.17 -21.80
CA ALA A 547 -11.86 15.28 -20.83
C ALA A 547 -11.05 15.11 -19.54
N LEU A 548 -9.73 14.92 -19.63
CA LEU A 548 -8.85 14.81 -18.47
C LEU A 548 -8.74 16.12 -17.69
N VAL A 549 -8.63 17.26 -18.37
CA VAL A 549 -8.58 18.60 -17.73
C VAL A 549 -9.90 18.91 -17.00
N VAL A 550 -11.05 18.70 -17.66
CA VAL A 550 -12.37 18.92 -17.05
C VAL A 550 -12.62 17.93 -15.90
N GLY A 551 -12.18 16.68 -16.02
CA GLY A 551 -12.26 15.67 -14.95
C GLY A 551 -11.32 15.92 -13.77
N ALA A 552 -10.20 16.63 -13.97
CA ALA A 552 -9.36 17.14 -12.89
C ALA A 552 -10.02 18.34 -12.20
N PHE A 553 -10.56 19.29 -12.97
CA PHE A 553 -11.26 20.47 -12.45
C PHE A 553 -12.52 20.10 -11.64
N ALA A 554 -13.29 19.10 -12.08
CA ALA A 554 -14.43 18.57 -11.34
C ALA A 554 -14.04 18.01 -9.96
N ARG A 555 -12.90 17.32 -9.85
CA ARG A 555 -12.36 16.80 -8.58
C ARG A 555 -11.79 17.90 -7.69
N HIS A 556 -11.23 18.96 -8.28
CA HIS A 556 -10.78 20.14 -7.54
C HIS A 556 -11.94 21.00 -6.99
N ASP A 557 -13.01 21.19 -7.76
CA ASP A 557 -14.23 21.90 -7.31
C ASP A 557 -14.95 21.14 -6.18
N LEU A 558 -14.91 19.80 -6.18
CA LEU A 558 -15.34 18.99 -5.02
C LEU A 558 -14.50 19.24 -3.78
N GLY A 559 -13.17 19.13 -3.89
CA GLY A 559 -12.26 19.24 -2.74
C GLY A 559 -12.31 20.61 -2.09
N THR A 560 -12.46 21.67 -2.88
CA THR A 560 -12.52 23.07 -2.41
C THR A 560 -13.89 23.49 -1.86
N ARG A 561 -14.96 22.71 -2.08
CA ARG A 561 -16.33 23.01 -1.60
C ARG A 561 -17.01 21.83 -0.88
N GLY A 562 -16.22 20.95 -0.25
CA GLY A 562 -16.69 19.69 0.33
C GLY A 562 -17.88 19.85 1.29
N GLU A 563 -17.91 20.91 2.10
CA GLU A 563 -18.94 21.17 3.11
C GLU A 563 -20.36 21.39 2.56
N HIS A 564 -20.51 21.71 1.27
CA HIS A 564 -21.79 22.10 0.65
C HIS A 564 -22.34 21.07 -0.35
N ASN A 565 -21.67 19.92 -0.53
CA ASN A 565 -22.06 18.89 -1.49
C ASN A 565 -22.65 17.64 -0.82
N THR A 566 -23.74 17.12 -1.36
CA THR A 566 -24.37 15.90 -0.80
C THR A 566 -23.52 14.66 -1.08
N ARG A 567 -23.51 13.68 -0.16
CA ARG A 567 -22.73 12.42 -0.32
C ARG A 567 -22.98 11.72 -1.68
N ARG A 568 -24.22 11.79 -2.19
CA ARG A 568 -24.60 11.24 -3.51
C ARG A 568 -23.97 12.00 -4.68
N ALA A 569 -23.81 13.31 -4.58
CA ALA A 569 -23.14 14.14 -5.60
C ALA A 569 -21.61 13.91 -5.59
N VAL A 570 -21.01 13.71 -4.42
CA VAL A 570 -19.58 13.36 -4.29
C VAL A 570 -19.31 12.00 -4.96
N SER A 571 -20.01 10.95 -4.53
CA SER A 571 -19.85 9.60 -5.09
C SER A 571 -20.08 9.57 -6.61
N GLY A 572 -21.17 10.17 -7.10
CA GLY A 572 -21.46 10.24 -8.54
C GLY A 572 -20.43 11.02 -9.36
N THR A 573 -19.79 12.04 -8.79
CA THR A 573 -18.72 12.79 -9.47
C THR A 573 -17.43 11.98 -9.53
N HIS A 574 -17.09 11.24 -8.47
CA HIS A 574 -15.93 10.33 -8.46
C HIS A 574 -16.07 9.18 -9.47
N THR A 575 -17.25 8.55 -9.56
CA THR A 575 -17.48 7.48 -10.54
C THR A 575 -17.41 8.00 -11.98
N LEU A 576 -18.12 9.10 -12.29
CA LEU A 576 -18.09 9.72 -13.62
C LEU A 576 -16.66 10.14 -14.04
N THR A 577 -15.88 10.76 -13.15
CA THR A 577 -14.49 11.18 -13.47
C THR A 577 -13.52 10.01 -13.57
N SER A 578 -13.74 8.91 -12.83
CA SER A 578 -12.95 7.68 -12.97
C SER A 578 -13.23 7.00 -14.31
N VAL A 579 -14.51 6.85 -14.70
CA VAL A 579 -14.89 6.29 -16.01
C VAL A 579 -14.37 7.16 -17.16
N ALA A 580 -14.49 8.49 -17.05
CA ALA A 580 -13.93 9.40 -18.04
C ALA A 580 -12.41 9.24 -18.21
N LYS A 581 -11.66 9.10 -17.11
CA LYS A 581 -10.21 8.84 -17.14
C LYS A 581 -9.90 7.49 -17.78
N GLY A 582 -10.65 6.44 -17.44
CA GLY A 582 -10.50 5.09 -17.97
C GLY A 582 -10.76 4.97 -19.48
N LEU A 583 -11.63 5.83 -20.04
CA LEU A 583 -11.87 5.91 -21.48
C LEU A 583 -10.85 6.83 -22.19
N ALA A 584 -10.54 7.99 -21.62
CA ALA A 584 -9.71 9.00 -22.27
C ALA A 584 -8.23 8.59 -22.38
N ILE A 585 -7.63 7.93 -21.37
CA ILE A 585 -6.21 7.57 -21.42
C ILE A 585 -5.91 6.54 -22.52
N PRO A 586 -6.62 5.40 -22.64
CA PRO A 586 -6.39 4.46 -23.74
C PRO A 586 -6.66 5.09 -25.11
N ALA A 587 -7.69 5.93 -25.22
CA ALA A 587 -8.01 6.62 -26.47
C ALA A 587 -6.87 7.56 -26.93
N LEU A 588 -6.27 8.32 -26.00
CA LEU A 588 -5.11 9.17 -26.28
C LEU A 588 -3.88 8.36 -26.67
N VAL A 589 -3.55 7.29 -25.94
CA VAL A 589 -2.38 6.43 -26.25
C VAL A 589 -2.53 5.81 -27.63
N LEU A 590 -3.69 5.25 -27.96
CA LEU A 590 -3.95 4.64 -29.27
C LEU A 590 -3.97 5.69 -30.39
N ALA A 591 -4.49 6.90 -30.15
CA ALA A 591 -4.43 7.99 -31.13
C ALA A 591 -3.00 8.47 -31.40
N VAL A 592 -2.14 8.55 -30.37
CA VAL A 592 -0.71 8.88 -30.53
C VAL A 592 0.01 7.77 -31.30
N LEU A 593 -0.20 6.50 -30.96
CA LEU A 593 0.39 5.37 -31.68
C LEU A 593 -0.05 5.33 -33.15
N ALA A 594 -1.34 5.58 -33.44
CA ALA A 594 -1.84 5.70 -34.81
C ALA A 594 -1.23 6.90 -35.56
N GLY A 595 -1.00 8.03 -34.88
CA GLY A 595 -0.32 9.19 -35.44
C GLY A 595 1.16 8.93 -35.74
N ILE A 596 1.87 8.21 -34.88
CA ILE A 596 3.26 7.78 -35.12
C ILE A 596 3.31 6.79 -36.28
N ALA A 597 2.41 5.80 -36.33
CA ALA A 597 2.31 4.85 -37.43
C ALA A 597 2.03 5.54 -38.77
N TYR A 598 1.19 6.58 -38.78
CA TYR A 598 0.99 7.44 -39.95
C TYR A 598 2.28 8.17 -40.37
N LEU A 599 2.97 8.82 -39.43
CA LEU A 599 4.22 9.54 -39.71
C LEU A 599 5.32 8.62 -40.27
N VAL A 600 5.57 7.48 -39.62
CA VAL A 600 6.56 6.49 -40.08
C VAL A 600 6.15 5.86 -41.42
N GLY A 601 4.88 5.53 -41.58
CA GLY A 601 4.34 5.02 -42.85
C GLY A 601 4.46 6.03 -43.99
N SER A 602 4.32 7.33 -43.72
CA SER A 602 4.46 8.40 -44.72
C SER A 602 5.90 8.68 -45.14
N SER A 603 6.90 8.27 -44.36
CA SER A 603 8.32 8.49 -44.67
C SER A 603 8.98 7.33 -45.43
N GLU A 604 8.37 6.14 -45.46
CA GLU A 604 9.00 4.91 -45.98
C GLU A 604 8.30 4.29 -47.21
N TRP A 605 7.19 4.86 -47.71
CA TRP A 605 6.28 4.18 -48.67
C TRP A 605 5.66 5.04 -49.77
#